data_AF-A0A535ZVW5-F1
#
_entry.id   AF-A0A535ZVW5-F1
#
_cell.length_a   1.000
_cell.length_b   1.000
_cell.length_c   1.000
_cell.angle_alpha   90.00
_cell.angle_beta   90.00
_cell.angle_gamma   90.00
#
_symmetry.space_group_name_H-M   'P 1'
#
loop_
_entity.id
_entity.type
_entity.pdbx_description
1 polymer ?
#
loop_
_entity_poly.entity_id
_entity_poly.type
_entity_poly.pdbx_seq_one_letter_code
_entity_poly.pdbx_strand_id
1 'polypeptide(L)'
;MGSYATSATLAAEDRNFYHHGAIDVGSTARAVWVDVTHLGLREGGSTITQQLVKIQLLTPQKSFTRKLQESVLAVALEERYSKDQIITMYMNRVYYGHGAYGIG
;
A
#
# COMPACT_ATOMS: atom_id res chain seq x y z
N MET A 1 -7.40 14.65 11.01
CA MET A 1 -8.04 13.71 10.06
C MET A 1 -9.54 13.50 10.32
N GLY A 2 -10.40 13.78 9.34
CA GLY A 2 -11.83 13.43 9.40
C GLY A 2 -12.03 11.92 9.25
N SER A 3 -13.00 11.35 9.99
CA SER A 3 -13.27 9.89 10.04
C SER A 3 -13.46 9.25 8.66
N TYR A 4 -14.07 9.97 7.71
CA TYR A 4 -14.37 9.45 6.37
C TYR A 4 -13.16 9.32 5.45
N ALA A 5 -12.12 10.15 5.64
CA ALA A 5 -10.96 10.13 4.75
C ALA A 5 -10.19 8.81 4.87
N THR A 6 -9.95 8.35 6.10
CA THR A 6 -9.31 7.05 6.36
C THR A 6 -10.15 5.91 5.80
N SER A 7 -11.46 5.88 6.07
CA SER A 7 -12.34 4.83 5.55
C SER A 7 -12.40 4.81 4.02
N ALA A 8 -12.41 5.97 3.36
CA ALA A 8 -12.39 6.06 1.91
C ALA A 8 -11.07 5.53 1.32
N THR A 9 -9.93 5.90 1.91
CA THR A 9 -8.61 5.38 1.51
C THR A 9 -8.54 3.86 1.68
N LEU A 10 -8.99 3.34 2.83
CA LEU A 10 -9.02 1.90 3.06
C LEU A 10 -9.90 1.20 2.01
N ALA A 11 -11.10 1.71 1.74
CA ALA A 11 -11.99 1.12 0.76
C ALA A 11 -11.41 1.12 -0.68
N ALA A 12 -10.67 2.16 -1.05
CA ALA A 12 -10.10 2.32 -2.39
C ALA A 12 -8.77 1.56 -2.58
N GLU A 13 -7.87 1.62 -1.61
CA GLU A 13 -6.49 1.13 -1.75
C GLU A 13 -6.28 -0.25 -1.12
N ASP A 14 -6.92 -0.53 0.01
CA ASP A 14 -6.66 -1.74 0.79
C ASP A 14 -7.81 -2.10 1.74
N ARG A 15 -8.90 -2.64 1.17
CA ARG A 15 -10.18 -2.87 1.88
C ARG A 15 -10.07 -3.80 3.10
N ASN A 16 -9.07 -4.68 3.10
CA ASN A 16 -8.87 -5.70 4.13
C ASN A 16 -7.68 -5.35 5.04
N PHE A 17 -7.20 -4.10 5.03
CA PHE A 17 -5.99 -3.65 5.71
C PHE A 17 -5.81 -4.18 7.13
N TYR A 18 -6.87 -4.20 7.94
CA TYR A 18 -6.84 -4.64 9.33
C TYR A 18 -6.85 -6.17 9.53
N HIS A 19 -7.08 -6.93 8.46
CA HIS A 19 -7.29 -8.39 8.50
C HIS A 19 -6.18 -9.21 7.85
N HIS A 20 -5.24 -8.58 7.14
CA HIS A 20 -4.04 -9.24 6.62
C HIS A 20 -2.76 -8.69 7.27
N GLY A 21 -1.64 -9.38 7.11
CA GLY A 21 -0.32 -8.89 7.53
C GLY A 21 0.27 -7.88 6.54
N ALA A 22 1.60 -7.77 6.46
CA ALA A 22 2.24 -6.83 5.53
C ALA A 22 1.90 -7.06 4.05
N ILE A 23 1.48 -8.28 3.70
CA ILE A 23 1.13 -8.69 2.35
C ILE A 23 -0.25 -9.35 2.40
N ASP A 24 -1.17 -8.89 1.55
CA ASP A 24 -2.43 -9.58 1.30
C ASP A 24 -2.23 -10.58 0.15
N VAL A 25 -2.02 -11.85 0.50
CA VAL A 25 -1.81 -12.93 -0.46
C VAL A 25 -3.03 -13.12 -1.37
N GLY A 26 -4.25 -12.98 -0.82
CA GLY A 26 -5.49 -13.15 -1.58
C GLY A 26 -5.68 -12.04 -2.61
N SER A 27 -5.52 -10.79 -2.19
CA SER A 27 -5.62 -9.64 -3.10
C SER A 27 -4.48 -9.60 -4.12
N THR A 28 -3.26 -9.99 -3.73
CA THR A 28 -2.12 -10.10 -4.66
C THR A 28 -2.36 -11.17 -5.72
N ALA A 29 -2.78 -12.38 -5.32
CA ALA A 29 -3.02 -13.48 -6.25
C ALA A 29 -4.15 -13.15 -7.23
N ARG A 30 -5.23 -12.54 -6.74
CA ARG A 30 -6.35 -12.06 -7.55
C ARG A 30 -5.91 -11.00 -8.56
N ALA A 31 -5.14 -10.00 -8.12
CA ALA A 31 -4.63 -8.96 -9.02
C ALA A 31 -3.74 -9.55 -10.11
N VAL A 32 -2.84 -10.48 -9.76
CA VAL A 32 -2.00 -11.18 -10.75
C VAL A 32 -2.86 -11.97 -11.74
N TRP A 33 -3.88 -12.68 -11.27
CA TRP A 33 -4.81 -13.42 -12.14
C TRP A 33 -5.55 -12.49 -13.11
N VAL A 34 -6.08 -11.37 -12.62
CA VAL A 34 -6.79 -10.38 -13.44
C VAL A 34 -5.84 -9.75 -14.47
N ASP A 35 -4.63 -9.39 -14.07
CA ASP A 35 -3.65 -8.76 -14.96
C ASP A 35 -3.20 -9.70 -16.09
N VAL A 36 -2.99 -10.98 -15.77
CA VAL A 36 -2.63 -12.01 -16.76
C VAL A 36 -3.79 -12.28 -17.73
N THR A 37 -5.02 -12.43 -17.20
CA THR A 37 -6.20 -12.73 -18.03
C THR A 37 -6.63 -11.58 -18.93
N HIS A 38 -6.33 -10.34 -18.55
CA HIS A 38 -6.68 -9.14 -19.33
C HIS A 38 -5.48 -8.52 -20.07
N LEU A 39 -4.32 -9.18 -20.06
CA LEU A 39 -3.09 -8.76 -20.73
C LEU A 39 -2.69 -7.31 -20.40
N GLY A 40 -2.85 -6.88 -19.14
CA GLY A 40 -2.52 -5.53 -18.72
C GLY A 40 -2.69 -5.31 -17.22
N LEU A 41 -1.95 -4.34 -16.68
CA LEU A 41 -2.03 -3.93 -15.27
C LEU A 41 -3.37 -3.23 -15.02
N ARG A 42 -4.35 -3.96 -14.48
CA ARG A 42 -5.71 -3.47 -14.21
C ARG A 42 -6.01 -3.38 -12.73
N GLU A 43 -5.37 -4.17 -11.89
CA GLU A 43 -5.58 -4.14 -10.45
C GLU A 43 -4.32 -3.87 -9.64
N GLY A 44 -4.47 -3.04 -8.60
CA GLY A 44 -3.48 -2.89 -7.55
C GLY A 44 -3.62 -4.02 -6.53
N GLY A 45 -2.63 -4.92 -6.46
CA GLY A 45 -2.56 -5.95 -5.41
C GLY A 45 -1.71 -5.54 -4.19
N SER A 46 -1.20 -4.30 -4.13
CA SER A 46 -0.26 -3.89 -3.09
C SER A 46 -0.96 -3.33 -1.85
N THR A 47 -0.56 -3.79 -0.68
CA THR A 47 -1.09 -3.31 0.62
C THR A 47 -0.65 -1.88 0.90
N ILE A 48 -1.38 -1.17 1.77
CA ILE A 48 -1.00 0.16 2.25
C ILE A 48 0.40 0.16 2.88
N THR A 49 0.79 -0.90 3.58
CA THR A 49 2.13 -1.02 4.16
C THR A 49 3.22 -1.09 3.08
N GLN A 50 3.01 -1.88 2.03
CA GLN A 50 3.92 -1.91 0.87
C GLN A 50 3.97 -0.55 0.16
N GLN A 51 2.84 0.13 0.03
CA GLN A 51 2.79 1.45 -0.57
C GLN A 51 3.53 2.51 0.27
N LEU A 52 3.39 2.48 1.61
CA LEU A 52 4.12 3.36 2.52
C LEU A 52 5.63 3.17 2.37
N VAL A 53 6.09 1.93 2.33
CA VAL A 53 7.49 1.58 2.09
C VAL A 53 7.99 2.13 0.75
N LYS A 54 7.20 1.95 -0.32
CA LYS A 54 7.51 2.48 -1.65
C LYS A 54 7.66 4.00 -1.66
N ILE A 55 6.78 4.73 -0.94
CA ILE A 55 6.84 6.20 -0.84
C ILE A 55 8.06 6.65 -0.05
N GLN A 56 8.42 5.93 1.02
CA GLN A 56 9.42 6.39 1.98
C GLN A 56 10.86 6.00 1.63
N LEU A 57 11.07 4.88 0.94
CA LEU A 57 12.41 4.32 0.80
C LEU A 57 13.06 4.51 -0.58
N LEU A 58 12.35 4.71 -1.69
CA LEU A 58 13.00 4.52 -3.00
C LEU A 58 12.59 5.43 -4.18
N THR A 59 13.62 5.57 -5.01
CA THR A 59 13.72 6.15 -6.36
C THR A 59 12.78 5.49 -7.39
N PRO A 60 12.42 6.18 -8.48
CA PRO A 60 11.30 5.83 -9.35
C PRO A 60 11.44 4.54 -10.20
N GLN A 61 12.54 3.79 -10.09
CA GLN A 61 12.80 2.61 -10.92
C GLN A 61 11.88 1.43 -10.55
N LYS A 62 11.03 1.01 -11.49
CA LYS A 62 10.14 -0.15 -11.34
C LYS A 62 10.90 -1.43 -11.68
N SER A 63 11.27 -2.23 -10.69
CA SER A 63 11.89 -3.55 -10.88
C SER A 63 11.32 -4.61 -9.94
N PHE A 64 11.42 -5.88 -10.32
CA PHE A 64 11.00 -7.00 -9.48
C PHE A 64 11.79 -7.05 -8.16
N THR A 65 13.10 -6.79 -8.21
CA THR A 65 13.96 -6.71 -7.03
C THR A 65 13.48 -5.64 -6.05
N ARG A 66 13.08 -4.46 -6.55
CA ARG A 66 12.48 -3.43 -5.70
C ARG A 66 11.19 -3.93 -5.06
N LYS A 67 10.35 -4.63 -5.82
CA LYS A 67 9.08 -5.16 -5.29
C LYS A 67 9.30 -6.18 -4.17
N LEU A 68 10.34 -7.00 -4.27
CA LEU A 68 10.73 -7.90 -3.18
C LEU A 68 11.23 -7.13 -1.95
N GLN A 69 12.05 -6.09 -2.15
CA GLN A 69 12.49 -5.21 -1.06
C GLN A 69 11.30 -4.53 -0.37
N GLU A 70 10.33 -4.02 -1.14
CA GLU A 70 9.09 -3.45 -0.60
C GLU A 70 8.38 -4.44 0.34
N SER A 71 8.25 -5.70 -0.08
CA SER A 71 7.61 -6.75 0.72
C SER A 71 8.37 -7.07 2.01
N VAL A 72 9.70 -7.23 1.94
CA VAL A 72 10.53 -7.51 3.12
C VAL A 72 10.46 -6.36 4.13
N LEU A 73 10.56 -5.13 3.65
CA LEU A 73 10.51 -3.94 4.48
C LEU A 73 9.11 -3.70 5.04
N ALA A 74 8.05 -4.05 4.31
CA ALA A 74 6.67 -3.97 4.81
C ALA A 74 6.46 -4.93 5.98
N VAL A 75 7.00 -6.15 5.91
CA VAL A 75 6.97 -7.11 7.03
C VAL A 75 7.66 -6.52 8.25
N ALA A 76 8.89 -6.02 8.10
CA ALA A 76 9.63 -5.40 9.20
C ALA A 76 8.92 -4.17 9.79
N LEU A 77 8.07 -3.49 9.01
CA LEU A 77 7.31 -2.32 9.44
C LEU A 77 6.06 -2.74 10.25
N GLU A 78 5.34 -3.79 9.86
CA GLU A 78 4.22 -4.33 10.64
C GLU A 78 4.65 -5.04 11.93
N GLU A 79 5.88 -5.56 11.99
CA GLU A 79 6.46 -6.07 13.24
C GLU A 79 6.74 -4.97 14.26
N ARG A 80 6.97 -3.72 13.80
CA ARG A 80 7.36 -2.60 14.65
C ARG A 80 6.23 -1.64 14.98
N TYR A 81 5.22 -1.56 14.11
CA TYR A 81 4.15 -0.58 14.20
C TYR A 81 2.79 -1.24 14.07
N SER A 82 1.84 -0.79 14.88
CA SER A 82 0.43 -1.19 14.75
C SER A 82 -0.18 -0.70 13.43
N LYS A 83 -1.25 -1.38 12.98
CA LYS A 83 -2.03 -0.97 11.79
C LYS A 83 -2.45 0.49 11.84
N ASP A 84 -2.88 0.98 13.01
CA ASP A 84 -3.28 2.39 13.19
C ASP A 84 -2.12 3.37 13.00
N GLN A 85 -0.93 3.03 13.49
CA GLN A 85 0.27 3.84 13.26
C GLN A 85 0.67 3.83 11.78
N ILE A 86 0.54 2.69 11.12
CA ILE A 86 0.87 2.52 9.70
C ILE A 86 -0.06 3.35 8.81
N ILE A 87 -1.38 3.24 9.00
CA ILE A 87 -2.34 4.03 8.21
C ILE A 87 -2.16 5.52 8.46
N THR A 88 -1.88 5.93 9.71
CA THR A 88 -1.57 7.33 10.03
C THR A 88 -0.31 7.80 9.30
N MET A 89 0.76 7.01 9.34
CA MET A 89 2.00 7.30 8.62
C MET A 89 1.82 7.38 7.11
N TYR A 90 0.98 6.51 6.53
CA TYR A 90 0.64 6.50 5.12
C TYR A 90 -0.14 7.75 4.73
N MET A 91 -1.22 8.06 5.46
CA MET A 91 -2.08 9.21 5.23
C MET A 91 -1.37 10.55 5.40
N ASN A 92 -0.22 10.58 6.07
CA ASN A 92 0.64 11.75 6.21
C ASN A 92 1.71 11.88 5.12
N ARG A 93 1.88 10.88 4.26
CA ARG A 93 2.95 10.83 3.26
C ARG A 93 2.46 10.65 1.84
N VAL A 94 1.29 10.05 1.66
CA VAL A 94 0.70 9.85 0.33
C VAL A 94 0.45 11.21 -0.35
N TYR A 95 0.70 11.24 -1.65
CA TYR A 95 0.54 12.43 -2.48
C TYR A 95 -0.91 12.56 -2.92
N TYR A 96 -1.53 13.71 -2.64
CA TYR A 96 -2.93 14.00 -2.97
C TYR A 96 -3.10 14.85 -4.24
N GLY A 97 -2.02 15.11 -4.98
CA GLY A 97 -2.04 16.02 -6.13
C GLY A 97 -1.70 17.47 -5.77
N HIS A 98 -1.36 18.28 -6.77
CA HIS A 98 -1.12 19.73 -6.64
C HIS A 98 -0.10 20.13 -5.56
N GLY A 99 0.87 19.26 -5.27
CA GLY A 99 1.90 19.53 -4.25
C GLY A 99 1.46 19.24 -2.82
N ALA A 100 0.25 18.72 -2.61
CA ALA A 100 -0.23 18.30 -1.29
C ALA A 100 0.29 16.89 -0.94
N TYR A 101 0.99 16.80 0.20
CA TYR A 101 1.43 15.56 0.81
C TYR A 101 0.82 15.47 2.21
N GLY A 102 0.10 14.39 2.48
CA GLY A 102 -0.54 14.18 3.76
C GLY A 102 -1.86 14.95 3.96
N ILE A 103 -2.70 14.51 4.89
CA ILE A 103 -3.95 15.22 5.26
C ILE A 103 -3.98 15.87 6.65
N GLY A 104 -2.98 15.64 7.51
CA GLY A 104 -2.92 16.26 8.84
C GLY A 104 -3.96 15.75 9.86
#